data_AF-A0A3M0X1J8-F1
#
_entry.id   AF-A0A3M0X1J8-F1
#
_cell.length_a   1.000
_cell.length_b   1.000
_cell.length_c   1.000
_cell.angle_alpha   90.00
_cell.angle_beta   90.00
_cell.angle_gamma   90.00
#
_symmetry.space_group_name_H-M   'P 1'
#
loop_
_entity.id
_entity.type
_entity.pdbx_description
1 polymer ?
#
loop_
_entity_poly.entity_id
_entity_poly.type
_entity_poly.pdbx_seq_one_letter_code
_entity_poly.pdbx_strand_id
1 'polypeptide(L)' 'MIGGVNSIIEYLEKTYALSIGGTSEDGMFSLLEAECIGSCDHPPAMLIDDKLFEGLTIDKIGSILNSYR' A
#
# COMPACT_ATOMS: atom_id res chain seq x y z
N MET A 1 -0.96 -7.48 -13.97
CA MET A 1 -1.70 -6.84 -12.86
C MET A 1 -3.10 -7.45 -12.77
N ILE A 2 -3.32 -8.34 -11.81
CA ILE A 2 -4.57 -9.07 -11.62
C ILE A 2 -5.10 -8.78 -10.20
N GLY A 3 -6.33 -8.27 -10.09
CA GLY A 3 -7.18 -8.52 -8.92
C GLY A 3 -7.29 -7.49 -7.78
N GLY A 4 -7.15 -6.17 -8.01
CA GLY A 4 -7.58 -5.16 -7.01
C GLY A 4 -6.51 -4.20 -6.49
N VAL A 5 -5.23 -4.42 -6.84
CA VAL A 5 -4.13 -3.49 -6.52
C VAL A 5 -4.33 -2.11 -7.14
N ASN A 6 -4.92 -2.01 -8.35
CA ASN A 6 -5.20 -0.72 -9.00
C ASN A 6 -6.13 0.17 -8.16
N SER A 7 -7.23 -0.38 -7.64
CA SER A 7 -8.19 0.39 -6.82
C SER A 7 -7.59 0.83 -5.49
N ILE A 8 -6.65 0.04 -4.94
CA ILE A 8 -5.89 0.42 -3.75
C ILE A 8 -4.96 1.60 -4.05
N ILE A 9 -4.25 1.56 -5.18
CA ILE A 9 -3.37 2.65 -5.60
C ILE A 9 -4.18 3.93 -5.85
N GLU A 10 -5.31 3.85 -6.56
CA GLU A 10 -6.18 5.01 -6.77
C GLU A 10 -6.71 5.60 -5.46
N TYR A 11 -7.02 4.74 -4.47
CA TYR A 11 -7.43 5.19 -3.15
C TYR A 11 -6.30 5.89 -2.38
N LEU A 12 -5.08 5.34 -2.45
CA LEU A 12 -3.88 5.92 -1.85
C LEU A 12 -3.51 7.26 -2.49
N GLU A 13 -3.60 7.36 -3.82
CA GLU A 13 -3.40 8.60 -4.55
C GLU A 13 -4.44 9.66 -4.16
N LYS A 14 -5.73 9.31 -4.08
CA LYS A 14 -6.78 10.28 -3.73
C LYS A 14 -6.77 10.70 -2.26
N THR A 15 -6.46 9.78 -1.35
CA THR A 15 -6.60 10.02 0.09
C THR A 15 -5.32 10.56 0.71
N TYR A 16 -4.16 10.09 0.25
CA TYR A 16 -2.86 10.39 0.84
C TYR A 16 -1.89 11.08 -0.13
N ALA A 17 -2.35 11.41 -1.35
CA ALA A 17 -1.50 11.97 -2.41
C ALA A 17 -0.23 11.14 -2.67
N LEU A 18 -0.31 9.80 -2.47
CA LEU A 18 0.79 8.88 -2.75
C LEU A 18 0.63 8.26 -4.14
N SER A 19 1.53 8.59 -5.05
CA SER A 19 1.69 7.90 -6.34
C SER A 19 2.78 6.84 -6.29
N ILE A 20 2.71 5.86 -7.20
CA ILE A 20 3.73 4.80 -7.31
C ILE A 20 5.09 5.42 -7.66
N GLY A 21 6.13 5.02 -6.93
CA GLY A 21 7.47 5.60 -7.01
C GLY A 21 7.60 6.98 -6.36
N GLY A 22 6.52 7.48 -5.74
CA GLY A 22 6.46 8.77 -5.08
C GLY A 22 6.55 8.69 -3.56
N THR A 23 6.65 9.87 -2.94
CA THR A 23 6.57 10.04 -1.49
C THR A 23 5.36 10.92 -1.19
N SER A 24 4.63 10.59 -0.13
CA SER A 24 3.51 11.38 0.37
C SER A 24 3.92 12.80 0.68
N GLU A 25 2.98 13.73 0.61
CA GLU A 25 3.21 15.15 0.93
C GLU A 25 3.69 15.34 2.38
N ASP A 26 3.26 14.48 3.31
CA ASP A 26 3.70 14.46 4.71
C ASP A 26 5.14 13.93 4.88
N GLY A 27 5.76 13.36 3.85
CA GLY A 27 7.10 12.76 3.92
C GLY A 27 7.20 11.49 4.77
N MET A 28 6.07 10.98 5.30
CA MET A 28 6.04 9.80 6.17
C MET A 28 6.01 8.47 5.43
N PHE A 29 5.44 8.43 4.22
CA PHE A 29 5.24 7.19 3.47
C PHE A 29 5.73 7.35 2.04
N SER A 30 6.44 6.33 1.54
CA SER A 30 6.83 6.21 0.14
C SER A 30 6.19 4.97 -0.47
N LEU A 31 5.50 5.13 -1.61
CA LEU A 31 4.87 4.01 -2.30
C LEU A 31 5.83 3.50 -3.35
N LEU A 32 6.31 2.28 -3.18
CA LEU A 32 7.20 1.62 -4.12
C LEU A 32 6.51 0.38 -4.67
N GLU A 33 6.51 0.23 -6.00
CA GLU A 33 6.11 -1.02 -6.62
C GLU A 33 7.23 -2.05 -6.47
N ALA A 34 6.89 -3.22 -5.92
CA ALA A 34 7.79 -4.35 -5.84
C ALA A 34 7.18 -5.51 -6.62
N GLU A 35 7.94 -6.02 -7.60
CA GLU A 35 7.54 -7.15 -8.44
C GLU A 35 7.28 -8.43 -7.61
N CYS A 36 8.04 -8.63 -6.53
CA CYS A 36 7.86 -9.75 -5.62
C CYS A 36 8.27 -9.37 -4.19
N ILE A 37 7.34 -9.55 -3.26
CA ILE A 37 7.56 -9.40 -1.81
C ILE A 37 7.45 -10.74 -1.07
N GLY A 38 7.48 -11.86 -1.80
CA GLY A 38 7.36 -13.20 -1.22
C GLY A 38 5.95 -13.58 -0.75
N SER A 39 4.95 -12.73 -0.99
CA SER A 39 3.53 -12.97 -0.62
C SER A 39 2.67 -13.30 -1.85
N CYS A 40 3.20 -14.16 -2.72
CA CYS A 40 2.45 -14.65 -3.88
C CYS A 40 1.24 -15.52 -3.47
N ASP A 41 1.22 -16.00 -2.23
CA ASP A 41 0.18 -16.87 -1.67
C ASP A 41 -1.11 -16.10 -1.36
N HIS A 42 -1.01 -14.82 -0.97
CA HIS A 42 -2.16 -13.99 -0.55
C HIS A 42 -2.12 -12.54 -1.08
N PRO A 43 -2.30 -12.33 -2.40
CA PRO A 43 -2.48 -10.99 -2.94
C PRO A 43 -3.84 -10.39 -2.52
N PRO A 44 -3.96 -9.06 -2.36
CA PRO A 44 -2.91 -8.03 -2.36
C PRO A 44 -2.16 -7.96 -1.02
N ALA A 45 -0.86 -7.65 -1.10
CA ALA A 45 0.02 -7.52 0.06
C ALA A 45 0.88 -6.23 -0.02
N MET A 46 1.30 -5.73 1.14
CA MET A 46 2.10 -4.51 1.32
C MET A 46 3.13 -4.76 2.39
N LEU A 47 4.32 -4.20 2.19
CA LEU A 47 5.39 -4.19 3.19
C LEU A 47 5.53 -2.76 3.71
N ILE A 48 5.40 -2.57 5.03
CA ILE A 48 5.68 -1.29 5.68
C ILE A 48 6.83 -1.52 6.64
N ASP A 49 7.95 -0.82 6.42
CA ASP A 49 9.24 -1.11 7.03
C ASP A 49 9.62 -2.59 6.83
N ASP A 50 9.58 -3.40 7.88
CA ASP A 50 9.87 -4.85 7.89
C ASP A 50 8.62 -5.73 8.13
N LYS A 51 7.42 -5.13 8.14
CA LYS A 51 6.17 -5.85 8.41
C LYS A 51 5.41 -6.13 7.13
N LEU A 52 5.21 -7.42 6.85
CA LEU A 52 4.37 -7.90 5.76
C LEU A 52 2.90 -7.89 6.18
N PHE A 53 2.06 -7.22 5.40
CA PHE A 53 0.62 -7.20 5.56
C PHE A 53 -0.02 -7.85 4.33
N GLU A 54 -0.77 -8.94 4.57
CA GLU A 54 -1.43 -9.74 3.54
C GLU A 54 -2.96 -9.58 3.62
N GLY A 55 -3.66 -9.85 2.52
CA GLY A 55 -5.12 -9.75 2.48
C GLY A 55 -5.60 -8.33 2.75
N LEU A 56 -5.00 -7.37 2.05
CA LEU A 56 -5.29 -5.95 2.21
C LEU A 56 -6.59 -5.55 1.53
N THR A 57 -7.32 -4.67 2.20
CA THR A 57 -8.52 -4.00 1.68
C THR A 57 -8.36 -2.51 1.90
N ILE A 58 -9.12 -1.71 1.16
CA ILE A 58 -9.11 -0.24 1.24
C ILE A 58 -9.27 0.24 2.71
N ASP A 59 -10.19 -0.38 3.45
CA ASP A 59 -10.46 -0.08 4.86
C ASP A 59 -9.29 -0.43 5.80
N LYS A 60 -8.69 -1.62 5.61
CA LYS A 60 -7.48 -2.04 6.35
C LYS A 60 -6.32 -1.11 6.10
N ILE A 61 -6.09 -0.71 4.85
CA ILE A 61 -4.98 0.17 4.48
C ILE A 61 -5.12 1.52 5.17
N GLY A 62 -6.32 2.11 5.14
CA GLY A 62 -6.61 3.33 5.88
C GLY A 62 -6.34 3.18 7.39
N SER A 63 -6.80 2.06 7.99
CA SER A 63 -6.56 1.77 9.41
C SER A 63 -5.08 1.58 9.77
N ILE A 64 -4.33 0.88 8.91
CA ILE A 64 -2.88 0.65 9.08
C ILE A 64 -2.16 1.98 9.02
N LEU A 65 -2.36 2.76 7.95
CA LEU A 65 -1.73 4.07 7.79
C LEU A 65 -2.08 5.03 8.93
N ASN A 66 -3.33 5.02 9.38
CA ASN A 66 -3.76 5.81 10.53
C ASN A 66 -3.14 5.36 11.86
N SER A 67 -2.69 4.11 11.98
CA SER A 67 -1.98 3.62 13.17
C SER A 67 -0.50 4.04 13.21
N TYR A 68 0.07 4.43 12.07
CA TYR A 68 1.44 4.94 11.96
C TYR A 68 1.52 6.48 12.04
N ARG A 69 0.36 7.16 12.09
CA ARG A 69 0.23 8.61 12.31
C ARG A 69 0.02 8.90 13.80
#